data_AF-A0AA96HN76-F1
#
_entry.id   AF-A0AA96HN76-F1
#
_cell.length_a   1.000
_cell.length_b   1.000
_cell.length_c   1.000
_cell.angle_alpha   90.00
_cell.angle_beta   90.00
_cell.angle_gamma   90.00
#
_symmetry.space_group_name_H-M   'P 1'
#
loop_
_entity.id
_entity.type
_entity.pdbx_description
1 polymer ?
#
loop_
_entity_poly.entity_id
_entity_poly.type
_entity_poly.pdbx_seq_one_letter_code
_entity_poly.pdbx_strand_id
1 'polypeptide(L)'
;MLKRIFAVKENENIEFWVSHSLVVFATIMGVYLAASAGFEKAIQFELLKSDRSGYYLRSAMRDELVDNINNIEYWTTDYTGGNARAYINHPGEYSLDNFIWQGMKYSPETFEIPTEIISKVRRFYVQAGNGLEEMTSRNPDLKKVNKLKADAVKAKSDILPLIEKDLAVLREKLSKAGIDQL
;
A
#
# COMPACT_ATOMS: atom_id res chain seq x y z
N MET A 1 67.86 -7.02 -57.80
CA MET A 1 67.41 -7.63 -56.52
C MET A 1 66.96 -6.51 -55.59
N LEU A 2 65.69 -6.56 -55.16
CA LEU A 2 65.09 -5.92 -53.96
C LEU A 2 65.27 -4.39 -53.73
N LYS A 3 64.49 -3.54 -54.41
CA LYS A 3 64.20 -2.16 -53.93
C LYS A 3 62.77 -1.68 -54.23
N ARG A 4 61.76 -2.55 -54.09
CA ARG A 4 60.34 -2.19 -54.34
C ARG A 4 59.32 -2.77 -53.35
N ILE A 5 59.67 -2.95 -52.07
CA ILE A 5 58.72 -3.56 -51.11
C ILE A 5 58.38 -2.67 -49.89
N PHE A 6 59.10 -1.58 -49.62
CA PHE A 6 58.84 -0.73 -48.43
C PHE A 6 58.38 0.68 -48.78
N ALA A 7 57.23 0.79 -49.42
CA ALA A 7 56.42 2.00 -49.38
C ALA A 7 55.01 1.60 -48.94
N VAL A 8 54.92 1.05 -47.72
CA VAL A 8 53.62 0.87 -47.06
C VAL A 8 53.14 2.27 -46.70
N LYS A 9 52.03 2.62 -47.33
CA LYS A 9 51.29 3.87 -47.21
C LYS A 9 50.87 4.07 -45.75
N GLU A 10 51.62 4.92 -45.06
CA GLU A 10 51.50 5.17 -43.61
C GLU A 10 50.10 5.69 -43.18
N ASN A 11 49.31 6.19 -44.14
CA ASN A 11 47.96 6.69 -43.92
C ASN A 11 46.89 5.59 -43.71
N GLU A 12 47.13 4.35 -44.14
CA GLU A 12 46.12 3.26 -44.01
C GLU A 12 45.96 2.76 -42.57
N ASN A 13 46.99 2.90 -41.74
CA ASN A 13 46.93 2.52 -40.33
C ASN A 13 46.09 3.49 -39.50
N ILE A 14 46.15 4.80 -39.81
CA ILE A 14 45.39 5.82 -39.09
C ILE A 14 43.90 5.68 -39.37
N GLU A 15 43.50 5.46 -40.63
CA GLU A 15 42.09 5.22 -41.00
C GLU A 15 41.53 3.96 -40.31
N PHE A 16 42.33 2.88 -40.24
CA PHE A 16 41.96 1.68 -39.51
C PHE A 16 41.75 1.94 -38.01
N TRP A 17 42.70 2.60 -37.34
CA TRP A 17 42.60 2.89 -35.90
C TRP A 17 41.45 3.83 -35.56
N VAL A 18 41.18 4.83 -36.39
CA VAL A 18 40.04 5.75 -36.21
C VAL A 18 38.72 5.01 -36.38
N SER A 19 38.59 4.19 -37.42
CA SER A 19 37.39 3.36 -37.66
C SER A 19 37.15 2.38 -36.50
N HIS A 20 38.18 1.67 -36.06
CA HIS A 20 38.05 0.71 -34.97
C HIS A 20 37.72 1.37 -33.64
N SER A 21 38.34 2.52 -33.35
CA SER A 21 38.01 3.31 -32.16
C SER A 21 36.55 3.77 -32.20
N LEU A 22 36.07 4.24 -33.35
CA LEU A 22 34.68 4.64 -33.54
C LEU A 22 33.71 3.47 -33.31
N VAL A 23 34.02 2.27 -33.80
CA VAL A 23 33.21 1.05 -33.56
C VAL A 23 33.18 0.68 -32.08
N VAL A 24 34.32 0.74 -31.39
CA VAL A 24 34.39 0.47 -29.94
C VAL A 24 33.57 1.50 -29.18
N PHE A 25 33.73 2.79 -29.48
CA PHE A 25 32.93 3.86 -28.88
C PHE A 25 31.44 3.67 -29.15
N ALA A 26 31.04 3.36 -30.39
CA ALA A 26 29.65 3.11 -30.75
C ALA A 26 29.07 1.92 -29.99
N THR A 27 29.86 0.87 -29.78
CA THR A 27 29.45 -0.33 -29.02
C THR A 27 29.25 0.00 -27.54
N ILE A 28 30.22 0.70 -26.92
CA ILE A 28 30.12 1.12 -25.51
C ILE A 28 28.91 2.04 -25.31
N MET A 29 28.71 3.01 -26.21
CA MET A 29 27.56 3.91 -26.18
C MET A 29 26.24 3.16 -26.36
N GLY A 30 26.18 2.19 -27.28
CA GLY A 30 25.00 1.36 -27.50
C GLY A 30 24.62 0.53 -26.27
N VAL A 31 25.59 -0.12 -25.62
CA VAL A 31 25.37 -0.87 -24.38
C VAL A 31 24.93 0.05 -23.25
N TYR A 32 25.60 1.21 -23.09
CA TYR A 32 25.25 2.19 -22.05
C TYR A 32 23.81 2.70 -22.19
N LEU A 33 23.40 3.04 -23.41
CA LEU A 33 22.05 3.56 -23.68
C LEU A 33 20.99 2.48 -23.43
N ALA A 34 21.23 1.25 -23.88
CA ALA A 34 20.34 0.12 -23.64
C ALA A 34 20.22 -0.22 -22.15
N ALA A 35 21.34 -0.21 -21.42
CA ALA A 35 21.36 -0.43 -19.97
C ALA A 35 20.61 0.67 -19.21
N SER A 36 20.82 1.94 -19.58
CA SER A 36 20.15 3.08 -18.94
C SER A 36 18.63 3.03 -19.15
N ALA A 37 18.19 2.74 -20.37
CA ALA A 37 16.77 2.57 -20.68
C ALA A 37 16.15 1.37 -19.94
N GLY A 38 16.88 0.25 -19.83
CA GLY A 38 16.45 -0.93 -19.08
C GLY A 38 16.30 -0.65 -17.58
N PHE A 39 17.25 0.07 -16.99
CA PHE A 39 17.22 0.45 -15.57
C PHE A 39 16.04 1.36 -15.24
N GLU A 40 15.78 2.36 -16.08
CA GLU A 40 14.62 3.24 -15.90
C GLU A 40 13.29 2.46 -15.93
N LYS A 41 13.15 1.51 -16.86
CA LYS A 41 11.98 0.64 -16.93
C LYS A 41 11.86 -0.31 -15.74
N ALA A 42 12.97 -0.82 -15.22
CA ALA A 42 12.97 -1.66 -14.03
C ALA A 42 12.48 -0.90 -12.79
N ILE A 43 12.96 0.34 -12.57
CA ILE A 43 12.48 1.19 -11.47
C ILE A 43 10.99 1.49 -11.62
N GLN A 44 10.55 1.87 -12.82
CA GLN A 44 9.13 2.15 -13.08
C GLN A 44 8.26 0.92 -12.74
N PHE A 45 8.70 -0.28 -13.12
CA PHE A 45 8.00 -1.52 -12.80
C PHE A 45 7.98 -1.82 -11.30
N GLU A 46 9.08 -1.60 -10.60
CA GLU A 46 9.18 -1.83 -9.14
C GLU A 46 8.26 -0.88 -8.37
N LEU A 47 8.28 0.42 -8.70
CA LEU A 47 7.38 1.41 -8.11
C LEU A 47 5.91 1.05 -8.35
N LEU A 48 5.58 0.63 -9.58
CA LEU A 48 4.21 0.26 -9.94
C LEU A 48 3.74 -0.99 -9.18
N LYS A 49 4.65 -1.95 -8.95
CA LYS A 49 4.38 -3.14 -8.15
C LYS A 49 4.15 -2.79 -6.67
N SER A 50 4.95 -1.88 -6.11
CA SER A 50 4.76 -1.36 -4.75
C SER A 50 3.41 -0.65 -4.63
N ASP A 51 3.09 0.29 -5.54
CA ASP A 51 1.81 1.00 -5.56
C ASP A 51 0.61 0.04 -5.63
N ARG A 52 0.68 -1.00 -6.47
CA ARG A 52 -0.39 -2.01 -6.59
C ARG A 52 -0.55 -2.82 -5.32
N SER A 53 0.56 -3.22 -4.70
CA SER A 53 0.54 -3.96 -3.44
C SER A 53 -0.02 -3.09 -2.31
N GLY A 54 0.38 -1.82 -2.26
CA GLY A 54 -0.15 -0.81 -1.36
C GLY A 54 -1.64 -0.56 -1.55
N TYR A 55 -2.14 -0.54 -2.79
CA TYR A 55 -3.57 -0.42 -3.08
C TYR A 55 -4.36 -1.58 -2.46
N TYR A 56 -3.97 -2.84 -2.69
CA TYR A 56 -4.69 -3.97 -2.13
C TYR A 56 -4.61 -4.02 -0.60
N LEU A 57 -3.46 -3.67 -0.01
CA LEU A 57 -3.33 -3.59 1.44
C LEU A 57 -4.30 -2.57 2.04
N ARG A 58 -4.35 -1.36 1.44
CA ARG A 58 -5.23 -0.28 1.90
C ARG A 58 -6.71 -0.61 1.66
N SER A 59 -7.04 -1.33 0.58
CA SER A 59 -8.40 -1.82 0.32
C SER A 59 -8.82 -2.86 1.35
N ALA A 60 -7.96 -3.83 1.66
CA ALA A 60 -8.24 -4.83 2.68
C ALA A 60 -8.40 -4.20 4.07
N MET A 61 -7.55 -3.21 4.42
CA MET A 61 -7.69 -2.45 5.67
C MET A 61 -9.01 -1.68 5.71
N ARG A 62 -9.42 -1.10 4.57
CA ARG A 62 -10.70 -0.38 4.44
C ARG A 62 -11.87 -1.32 4.69
N ASP A 63 -11.85 -2.51 4.09
CA ASP A 63 -12.95 -3.47 4.22
C ASP A 63 -13.04 -4.03 5.64
N GLU A 64 -11.91 -4.39 6.27
CA GLU A 64 -11.89 -4.79 7.69
C GLU A 64 -12.45 -3.67 8.60
N LEU A 65 -12.08 -2.42 8.34
CA LEU A 65 -12.60 -1.28 9.11
C LEU A 65 -14.12 -1.11 8.92
N VAL A 66 -14.62 -1.26 7.69
CA VAL A 66 -16.05 -1.17 7.39
C VAL A 66 -16.84 -2.26 8.10
N ASP A 67 -16.35 -3.50 8.05
CA ASP A 67 -17.00 -4.63 8.71
C ASP A 67 -17.03 -4.43 10.22
N ASN A 68 -15.92 -4.00 10.82
CA ASN A 68 -15.87 -3.66 12.24
C ASN A 68 -16.84 -2.53 12.63
N ILE A 69 -16.93 -1.47 11.84
CA ILE A 69 -17.87 -0.37 12.09
C ILE A 69 -19.31 -0.89 12.05
N ASN A 70 -19.66 -1.67 11.02
CA ASN A 70 -21.00 -2.23 10.87
C ASN A 70 -21.36 -3.18 12.03
N ASN A 71 -20.41 -4.04 12.43
CA ASN A 71 -20.56 -4.94 13.56
C ASN A 71 -20.81 -4.18 14.86
N ILE A 72 -20.03 -3.12 15.14
CA ILE A 72 -20.24 -2.29 16.33
C ILE A 72 -21.59 -1.58 16.30
N GLU A 73 -21.99 -1.00 15.16
CA GLU A 73 -23.29 -0.34 15.02
C GLU A 73 -24.45 -1.32 15.29
N TYR A 74 -24.33 -2.55 14.78
CA TYR A 74 -25.30 -3.62 15.03
C TYR A 74 -25.32 -4.02 16.51
N TRP A 75 -24.17 -4.41 17.07
CA TRP A 75 -24.06 -4.88 18.45
C TRP A 75 -24.53 -3.85 19.46
N THR A 76 -24.11 -2.59 19.31
CA THR A 76 -24.53 -1.52 20.24
C THR A 76 -26.02 -1.20 20.13
N THR A 77 -26.62 -1.32 18.95
CA THR A 77 -28.05 -1.11 18.75
C THR A 77 -28.87 -2.24 19.34
N ASP A 78 -28.48 -3.48 19.10
CA ASP A 78 -29.15 -4.66 19.64
C ASP A 78 -28.99 -4.75 21.17
N TYR A 79 -27.79 -4.44 21.69
CA TYR A 79 -27.51 -4.31 23.11
C TYR A 79 -28.46 -3.32 23.80
N THR A 80 -28.56 -2.09 23.26
CA THR A 80 -29.43 -1.04 23.81
C THR A 80 -30.92 -1.28 23.55
N GLY A 81 -31.25 -2.16 22.60
CA GLY A 81 -32.61 -2.63 22.32
C GLY A 81 -33.16 -3.68 23.30
N GLY A 82 -32.38 -4.07 24.31
CA GLY A 82 -32.82 -4.98 25.37
C GLY A 82 -32.11 -6.34 25.39
N ASN A 83 -31.23 -6.61 24.41
CA ASN A 83 -30.51 -7.88 24.30
C ASN A 83 -29.15 -7.90 25.02
N ALA A 84 -28.91 -6.96 25.94
CA ALA A 84 -27.66 -6.85 26.71
C ALA A 84 -27.14 -8.17 27.32
N ARG A 85 -28.05 -9.07 27.75
CA ARG A 85 -27.66 -10.38 28.32
C ARG A 85 -26.90 -11.28 27.35
N ALA A 86 -27.20 -11.24 26.05
CA ALA A 86 -26.50 -12.04 25.05
C ALA A 86 -25.01 -11.69 25.01
N TYR A 87 -24.72 -10.38 24.98
CA TYR A 87 -23.35 -9.83 24.95
C TYR A 87 -22.55 -10.12 26.22
N ILE A 88 -23.18 -10.01 27.39
CA ILE A 88 -22.54 -10.25 28.69
C ILE A 88 -22.21 -11.74 28.90
N ASN A 89 -23.07 -12.64 28.40
CA ASN A 89 -22.90 -14.08 28.58
C ASN A 89 -21.89 -14.69 27.59
N HIS A 90 -21.69 -14.05 26.44
CA HIS A 90 -20.83 -14.54 25.35
C HIS A 90 -19.77 -13.51 24.94
N PRO A 91 -18.94 -12.99 25.86
CA PRO A 91 -18.03 -11.88 25.58
C PRO A 91 -17.01 -12.19 24.47
N GLY A 92 -16.61 -13.45 24.32
CA GLY A 92 -15.64 -13.89 23.31
C GLY A 92 -16.17 -13.88 21.87
N GLU A 93 -17.48 -13.74 21.67
CA GLU A 93 -18.11 -13.68 20.34
C GLU A 93 -18.15 -12.24 19.77
N TYR A 94 -17.81 -11.24 20.59
CA TYR A 94 -17.92 -9.81 20.24
C TYR A 94 -16.56 -9.11 20.34
N SER A 95 -15.72 -9.34 19.35
CA SER A 95 -14.39 -8.73 19.21
C SER A 95 -14.20 -8.12 17.83
N LEU A 96 -13.30 -7.14 17.74
CA LEU A 96 -12.90 -6.59 16.43
C LEU A 96 -12.12 -7.63 15.63
N ASP A 97 -12.46 -7.74 14.35
CA ASP A 97 -11.57 -8.36 13.37
C ASP A 97 -10.33 -7.48 13.22
N ASN A 98 -9.15 -8.08 13.34
CA ASN A 98 -7.89 -7.34 13.27
C ASN A 98 -6.83 -8.09 12.47
N PHE A 99 -7.23 -9.05 11.65
CA PHE A 99 -6.32 -9.89 10.88
C PHE A 99 -5.46 -9.05 9.92
N ILE A 100 -6.10 -8.18 9.14
CA ILE A 100 -5.42 -7.27 8.22
C ILE A 100 -4.61 -6.25 9.00
N TRP A 101 -5.20 -5.59 10.01
CA TRP A 101 -4.49 -4.63 10.85
C TRP A 101 -3.23 -5.23 11.49
N GLN A 102 -3.30 -6.47 11.98
CA GLN A 102 -2.14 -7.19 12.51
C GLN A 102 -1.17 -7.62 11.42
N GLY A 103 -1.65 -8.03 10.24
CA GLY A 103 -0.82 -8.41 9.10
C GLY A 103 0.01 -7.24 8.55
N MET A 104 -0.53 -6.02 8.60
CA MET A 104 0.13 -4.81 8.13
C MET A 104 1.51 -4.57 8.77
N LYS A 105 1.75 -5.03 10.00
CA LYS A 105 3.07 -4.88 10.66
C LYS A 105 4.22 -5.59 9.91
N TYR A 106 3.89 -6.52 9.03
CA TYR A 106 4.85 -7.29 8.24
C TYR A 106 4.91 -6.86 6.77
N SER A 107 4.13 -5.87 6.37
CA SER A 107 4.12 -5.33 5.01
C SER A 107 4.88 -4.00 4.97
N PRO A 108 5.89 -3.85 4.09
CA PRO A 108 6.59 -2.58 3.93
C PRO A 108 5.68 -1.46 3.42
N GLU A 109 4.65 -1.79 2.62
CA GLU A 109 3.69 -0.84 2.06
C GLU A 109 2.87 -0.12 3.15
N THR A 110 2.82 -0.66 4.38
CA THR A 110 2.23 0.02 5.53
C THR A 110 2.87 1.38 5.81
N PHE A 111 4.18 1.50 5.61
CA PHE A 111 4.90 2.76 5.83
C PHE A 111 4.67 3.80 4.74
N GLU A 112 4.07 3.40 3.61
CA GLU A 112 3.68 4.30 2.54
C GLU A 112 2.28 4.90 2.75
N ILE A 113 1.54 4.43 3.75
CA ILE A 113 0.20 4.93 4.08
C ILE A 113 0.33 6.27 4.80
N PRO A 114 -0.48 7.29 4.44
CA PRO A 114 -0.51 8.56 5.15
C PRO A 114 -0.65 8.39 6.67
N THR A 115 0.23 9.05 7.43
CA THR A 115 0.28 8.93 8.90
C THR A 115 -1.05 9.29 9.58
N GLU A 116 -1.81 10.22 9.00
CA GLU A 116 -3.13 10.58 9.49
C GLU A 116 -4.09 9.38 9.48
N ILE A 117 -4.12 8.62 8.38
CA ILE A 117 -4.98 7.43 8.22
C ILE A 117 -4.61 6.39 9.27
N ILE A 118 -3.35 5.95 9.31
CA ILE A 118 -2.87 4.93 10.27
C ILE A 118 -3.16 5.36 11.71
N SER A 119 -2.92 6.63 12.04
CA SER A 119 -3.15 7.13 13.39
C SER A 119 -4.63 7.14 13.78
N LYS A 120 -5.52 7.52 12.84
CA LYS A 120 -6.97 7.51 13.06
C LYS A 120 -7.50 6.09 13.20
N VAL A 121 -7.12 5.17 12.31
CA VAL A 121 -7.49 3.75 12.38
C VAL A 121 -7.01 3.13 13.69
N ARG A 122 -5.74 3.31 14.06
CA ARG A 122 -5.20 2.81 15.34
C ARG A 122 -6.01 3.30 16.53
N ARG A 123 -6.31 4.61 16.58
CA ARG A 123 -7.09 5.19 17.69
C ARG A 123 -8.49 4.60 17.75
N PHE A 124 -9.13 4.40 16.60
CA PHE A 124 -10.43 3.75 16.52
C PHE A 124 -10.39 2.32 17.07
N TYR A 125 -9.45 1.47 16.61
CA TYR A 125 -9.34 0.09 17.09
C TYR A 125 -9.13 0.01 18.61
N VAL A 126 -8.30 0.88 19.17
CA VAL A 126 -8.09 0.95 20.63
C VAL A 126 -9.37 1.38 21.36
N GLN A 127 -10.04 2.43 20.88
CA GLN A 127 -11.26 2.94 21.52
C GLN A 127 -12.41 1.95 21.41
N ALA A 128 -12.58 1.34 20.24
CA ALA A 128 -13.61 0.34 19.98
C ALA A 128 -13.38 -0.93 20.79
N GLY A 129 -12.14 -1.42 20.88
CA GLY A 129 -11.78 -2.57 21.73
C GLY A 129 -12.13 -2.32 23.20
N ASN A 130 -11.74 -1.17 23.75
CA ASN A 130 -12.08 -0.79 25.13
C ASN A 130 -13.61 -0.66 25.33
N GLY A 131 -14.33 -0.16 24.32
CA GLY A 131 -15.79 -0.04 24.36
C GLY A 131 -16.49 -1.39 24.35
N LEU A 132 -16.00 -2.35 23.56
CA LEU A 132 -16.54 -3.71 23.49
C LEU A 132 -16.26 -4.49 24.79
N GLU A 133 -15.07 -4.32 25.37
CA GLU A 133 -14.74 -4.89 26.68
C GLU A 133 -15.70 -4.38 27.76
N GLU A 134 -16.00 -3.09 27.75
CA GLU A 134 -16.98 -2.52 28.66
C GLU A 134 -18.39 -3.07 28.41
N MET A 135 -18.84 -3.10 27.15
CA MET A 135 -20.18 -3.57 26.76
C MET A 135 -20.43 -5.02 27.18
N THR A 136 -19.40 -5.86 27.08
CA THR A 136 -19.45 -7.29 27.43
C THR A 136 -19.14 -7.57 28.90
N SER A 137 -18.82 -6.54 29.69
CA SER A 137 -18.55 -6.68 31.12
C SER A 137 -19.82 -7.00 31.93
N ARG A 138 -19.65 -7.54 33.14
CA ARG A 138 -20.77 -7.89 34.03
C ARG A 138 -21.60 -6.69 34.49
N ASN A 139 -20.98 -5.51 34.64
CA ASN A 139 -21.60 -4.27 35.10
C ASN A 139 -21.26 -3.12 34.15
N PRO A 140 -21.82 -3.14 32.94
CA PRO A 140 -21.45 -2.22 31.85
C PRO A 140 -21.96 -0.79 32.11
N ASP A 141 -21.12 0.21 31.88
CA ASP A 141 -21.53 1.61 31.85
C ASP A 141 -22.17 1.95 30.49
N LEU A 142 -23.49 2.16 30.49
CA LEU A 142 -24.26 2.54 29.31
C LEU A 142 -23.74 3.80 28.61
N LYS A 143 -23.09 4.73 29.33
CA LYS A 143 -22.48 5.92 28.70
C LYS A 143 -21.33 5.52 27.78
N LYS A 144 -20.52 4.55 28.19
CA LYS A 144 -19.40 4.03 27.38
C LYS A 144 -19.90 3.20 26.20
N VAL A 145 -20.98 2.43 26.35
CA VAL A 145 -21.62 1.71 25.23
C VAL A 145 -22.19 2.67 24.20
N ASN A 146 -22.88 3.73 24.64
CA ASN A 146 -23.37 4.78 23.75
C ASN A 146 -22.22 5.56 23.08
N LYS A 147 -21.11 5.75 23.79
CA LYS A 147 -19.90 6.32 23.21
C LYS A 147 -19.31 5.42 22.12
N LEU A 148 -19.22 4.11 22.34
CA LEU A 148 -18.76 3.15 21.34
C LEU A 148 -19.58 3.27 20.04
N LYS A 149 -20.91 3.35 20.15
CA LYS A 149 -21.80 3.60 19.00
C LYS A 149 -21.48 4.92 18.29
N ALA A 150 -21.29 6.00 19.04
CA ALA A 150 -20.93 7.30 18.48
C ALA A 150 -19.55 7.30 17.80
N ASP A 151 -18.58 6.58 18.37
CA ASP A 151 -17.23 6.44 17.82
C ASP A 151 -17.27 5.66 16.49
N ALA A 152 -18.13 4.64 16.34
CA ALA A 152 -18.35 3.93 15.08
C ALA A 152 -18.94 4.84 13.98
N VAL A 153 -20.01 5.59 14.32
CA VAL A 153 -20.61 6.57 13.40
C VAL A 153 -19.61 7.65 12.99
N LYS A 154 -18.78 8.10 13.93
CA LYS A 154 -17.71 9.07 13.67
C LYS A 154 -16.64 8.46 12.77
N ALA A 155 -16.22 7.22 12.99
CA ALA A 155 -15.23 6.56 12.13
C ALA A 155 -15.70 6.47 10.68
N LYS A 156 -16.99 6.18 10.47
CA LYS A 156 -17.62 6.15 9.15
C LYS A 156 -17.55 7.49 8.40
N SER A 157 -17.65 8.60 9.11
CA SER A 157 -17.66 9.95 8.52
C SER A 157 -16.30 10.66 8.50
N ASP A 158 -15.38 10.31 9.40
CA ASP A 158 -14.06 10.96 9.54
C ASP A 158 -12.91 10.13 8.97
N ILE A 159 -12.98 8.80 9.04
CA ILE A 159 -11.86 7.91 8.68
C ILE A 159 -12.06 7.32 7.28
N LEU A 160 -13.22 6.74 6.99
CA LEU A 160 -13.48 6.08 5.70
C LEU A 160 -13.24 7.01 4.51
N PRO A 161 -13.71 8.27 4.49
CA PRO A 161 -13.47 9.15 3.35
C PRO A 161 -11.99 9.44 3.09
N LEU A 162 -11.15 9.42 4.13
CA LEU A 162 -9.70 9.61 3.97
C LEU A 162 -9.07 8.41 3.26
N ILE A 163 -9.47 7.20 3.64
CA ILE A 163 -8.98 5.97 3.02
C ILE A 163 -9.49 5.87 1.59
N GLU A 164 -10.77 6.18 1.34
CA GLU A 164 -11.37 6.15 0.00
C GLU A 164 -10.72 7.17 -0.93
N LYS A 165 -10.41 8.38 -0.43
CA LYS A 165 -9.66 9.38 -1.19
C LYS A 165 -8.26 8.88 -1.54
N ASP A 166 -7.56 8.28 -0.59
CA ASP A 166 -6.20 7.75 -0.80
C ASP A 166 -6.20 6.59 -1.81
N LEU A 167 -7.18 5.67 -1.71
CA LEU A 167 -7.39 4.61 -2.68
C LEU A 167 -7.73 5.14 -4.08
N ALA A 168 -8.53 6.19 -4.18
CA ALA A 168 -8.86 6.82 -5.46
C ALA A 168 -7.61 7.40 -6.14
N VAL A 169 -6.72 8.04 -5.37
CA VAL A 169 -5.44 8.57 -5.87
C VAL A 169 -4.55 7.42 -6.37
N LEU A 170 -4.44 6.33 -5.60
CA LEU A 170 -3.68 5.15 -6.03
C LEU A 170 -4.27 4.52 -7.29
N ARG A 171 -5.59 4.37 -7.35
CA ARG A 171 -6.27 3.80 -8.51
C ARG A 171 -6.04 4.65 -9.76
N GLU A 172 -6.11 5.96 -9.64
CA GLU A 172 -5.80 6.88 -10.75
C GLU A 172 -4.35 6.73 -11.21
N LYS A 173 -3.41 6.66 -10.26
CA LYS A 173 -1.97 6.46 -10.55
C LYS A 173 -1.74 5.16 -11.31
N LEU A 174 -2.35 4.07 -10.86
CA LEU A 174 -2.18 2.74 -11.45
C LEU A 174 -2.87 2.62 -12.81
N SER A 175 -4.06 3.21 -12.98
CA SER A 175 -4.77 3.22 -14.27
C SER A 175 -4.01 4.03 -15.33
N LYS A 176 -3.42 5.19 -14.96
CA LYS A 176 -2.53 5.95 -15.85
C LYS A 176 -1.30 5.15 -16.31
N ALA A 177 -0.88 4.17 -15.52
CA ALA A 177 0.21 3.25 -15.86
C ALA A 177 -0.24 2.00 -16.64
N GLY A 178 -1.52 1.91 -17.03
CA GLY A 178 -2.07 0.80 -17.80
C GLY A 178 -2.47 -0.42 -16.98
N ILE A 179 -2.64 -0.28 -15.66
CA ILE A 179 -3.19 -1.32 -14.79
C ILE A 179 -4.68 -1.03 -14.56
N ASP A 180 -5.54 -1.60 -15.41
CA ASP A 180 -7.00 -1.33 -15.39
C ASP A 180 -7.81 -2.35 -14.56
N GLN A 181 -7.18 -3.43 -14.08
CA GLN A 181 -7.84 -4.44 -13.23
C GLN A 181 -7.59 -4.14 -11.74
N LEU A 182 -8.35 -3.18 -11.19
CA LEU A 182 -8.30 -2.73 -9.78
C LEU A 182 -9.68 -2.46 -9.18
#